data_AF-Q65VC8-F1
#
_entry.id   AF-Q65VC8-F1
#
_cell.length_a   1.000
_cell.length_b   1.000
_cell.length_c   1.000
_cell.angle_alpha   90.00
_cell.angle_beta   90.00
_cell.angle_gamma   90.00
#
_symmetry.space_group_name_H-M   'P 1'
#
loop_
_entity.id
_entity.type
_entity.pdbx_description
1 polymer ?
#
loop_
_entity_poly.entity_id
_entity_poly.type
_entity_poly.pdbx_seq_one_letter_code
_entity_poly.pdbx_strand_id
1 'polypeptide(L)'
;MEKNAFGILQPKLDVRNVLPLNQLDIIFTPLVAFDKSANRLGMGGGFYDRTLQNWQNKSFLPVGLAHQCQQVEKLPVESWDIPLYDILSA
;
A
#
# COMPACT_ATOMS: atom_id res chain seq x y z
N MET A 1 1.09 -19.87 8.92
CA MET A 1 0.57 -19.27 7.68
C MET A 1 -0.71 -19.99 7.28
N GLU A 2 -1.66 -19.28 6.69
CA GLU A 2 -2.91 -19.81 6.13
C GLU A 2 -3.28 -19.02 4.86
N LYS A 3 -4.06 -19.60 3.94
CA LYS A 3 -4.49 -18.89 2.73
C LYS A 3 -5.74 -18.05 3.03
N ASN A 4 -5.75 -16.80 2.58
CA ASN A 4 -6.93 -15.94 2.64
C ASN A 4 -7.91 -16.24 1.49
N ALA A 5 -9.01 -15.48 1.40
CA ALA A 5 -10.03 -15.62 0.35
C ALA A 5 -9.48 -15.42 -1.09
N PHE A 6 -8.33 -14.77 -1.24
CA PHE A 6 -7.62 -14.58 -2.51
C PHE A 6 -6.51 -15.62 -2.75
N GLY A 7 -6.39 -16.64 -1.88
CA GLY A 7 -5.37 -17.68 -1.98
C GLY A 7 -3.96 -17.24 -1.55
N ILE A 8 -3.80 -16.04 -1.01
CA ILE A 8 -2.51 -15.47 -0.56
C ILE A 8 -2.21 -15.97 0.86
N LEU A 9 -0.96 -16.36 1.11
CA LEU A 9 -0.52 -16.75 2.46
C LEU A 9 -0.48 -15.54 3.40
N GLN A 10 -1.16 -15.65 4.53
CA GLN A 10 -1.15 -14.68 5.63
C GLN A 10 -0.76 -15.35 6.95
N PRO A 11 -0.23 -14.61 7.94
CA PRO A 11 -0.06 -15.13 9.29
C PRO A 11 -1.43 -15.52 9.88
N LYS A 12 -1.44 -16.57 10.72
CA LYS A 12 -2.65 -16.89 11.50
C LYS A 12 -2.89 -15.76 12.49
N LEU A 13 -4.12 -15.27 12.59
CA LEU A 13 -4.44 -14.16 13.48
C LEU A 13 -4.20 -14.54 14.94
N ASP A 14 -3.26 -13.84 15.57
CA ASP A 14 -3.05 -13.82 17.01
C ASP A 14 -2.90 -12.36 17.42
N VAL A 15 -3.86 -11.85 18.18
CA VAL A 15 -3.94 -10.43 18.57
C VAL A 15 -2.70 -9.95 19.31
N ARG A 16 -1.95 -10.85 19.95
CA ARG A 16 -0.71 -10.54 20.69
C ARG A 16 0.45 -10.18 19.76
N ASN A 17 0.37 -10.59 18.48
CA ASN A 17 1.39 -10.36 17.47
C ASN A 17 1.04 -9.20 16.53
N VAL A 18 -0.10 -8.52 16.76
CA VAL A 18 -0.52 -7.37 15.94
C VAL A 18 0.23 -6.13 16.42
N LEU A 19 0.95 -5.49 15.49
CA LEU A 19 1.59 -4.22 15.75
C LEU A 19 0.65 -3.05 15.38
N PRO A 20 0.53 -2.02 16.22
CA PRO A 20 -0.14 -0.79 15.83
C PRO A 20 0.71 -0.02 14.79
N LEU A 21 0.04 0.77 13.94
CA LEU A 21 0.70 1.49 12.84
C LEU A 21 1.83 2.43 13.29
N ASN A 22 1.75 3.00 14.49
CA ASN A 22 2.78 3.89 15.03
C ASN A 22 4.06 3.17 15.49
N GLN A 23 4.08 1.83 15.48
CA GLN A 23 5.28 1.02 15.72
C GLN A 23 5.94 0.56 14.41
N LEU A 24 5.39 0.95 13.26
CA LEU A 24 5.96 0.66 11.96
C LEU A 24 6.84 1.83 11.52
N ASP A 25 7.94 1.50 10.84
CA ASP A 25 8.81 2.48 10.17
C ASP A 25 8.47 2.60 8.67
N ILE A 26 8.11 1.48 8.03
CA ILE A 26 7.84 1.41 6.59
C ILE A 26 6.69 0.44 6.32
N ILE A 27 5.84 0.77 5.35
CA ILE A 27 4.82 -0.13 4.80
C ILE A 27 5.05 -0.30 3.31
N PHE A 28 5.49 -1.48 2.89
CA PHE A 28 5.55 -1.83 1.48
C PHE A 28 4.14 -2.12 0.96
N THR A 29 3.73 -1.36 -0.05
CA THR A 29 2.37 -1.39 -0.59
C THR A 29 2.39 -1.98 -2.01
N PRO A 30 1.73 -3.12 -2.25
CA PRO A 30 1.59 -3.66 -3.60
C PRO A 30 0.61 -2.80 -4.42
N LEU A 31 0.81 -2.78 -5.73
CA LEU A 31 0.01 -1.98 -6.66
C LEU A 31 -0.11 -2.67 -8.02
N VAL A 32 -1.09 -2.25 -8.81
CA VAL A 32 -1.32 -2.68 -10.20
C VAL A 32 -0.66 -1.71 -11.17
N ALA A 33 -0.81 -0.41 -10.95
CA ALA A 33 -0.18 0.65 -11.74
C ALA A 33 0.17 1.86 -10.86
N PHE A 34 1.09 2.70 -11.33
CA PHE A 34 1.47 3.93 -10.64
C PHE A 34 1.86 5.05 -11.60
N ASP A 35 1.85 6.29 -11.12
CA ASP A 35 2.31 7.45 -11.88
C ASP A 35 3.48 8.20 -11.21
N LYS A 36 3.99 9.25 -11.87
CA LYS A 36 5.12 10.05 -11.38
C LYS A 36 4.85 10.82 -10.09
N SER A 37 3.58 10.95 -9.70
CA SER A 37 3.17 11.63 -8.46
C SER A 37 2.97 10.64 -7.32
N ALA A 38 3.43 9.39 -7.49
CA ALA A 38 3.25 8.30 -6.54
C ALA A 38 1.76 7.98 -6.24
N ASN A 39 0.85 8.35 -7.15
CA ASN A 39 -0.50 7.78 -7.13
C ASN A 39 -0.40 6.31 -7.50
N ARG A 40 -1.32 5.50 -6.96
CA ARG A 40 -1.37 4.06 -7.23
C ARG A 40 -2.78 3.64 -7.63
N LEU A 41 -2.84 2.63 -8.49
CA LEU A 41 -4.03 1.83 -8.72
C LEU A 41 -3.87 0.51 -7.95
N GLY A 42 -4.75 0.25 -7.00
CA GLY A 42 -4.80 -1.02 -6.27
C GLY A 42 -5.64 -2.09 -6.99
N MET A 43 -5.92 -3.19 -6.30
CA MET A 43 -6.80 -4.28 -6.78
C MET A 43 -8.30 -3.99 -6.56
N GLY A 44 -8.68 -2.76 -6.18
CA GLY A 44 -10.09 -2.34 -5.98
C GLY A 44 -10.70 -2.58 -4.59
N GLY A 45 -9.96 -3.16 -3.64
CA GLY A 45 -10.48 -3.44 -2.28
C GLY A 45 -10.39 -2.29 -1.26
N GLY A 46 -9.72 -1.17 -1.60
CA GLY A 46 -9.61 0.01 -0.72
C GLY A 46 -8.91 -0.23 0.63
N PHE A 47 -8.19 -1.35 0.81
CA PHE A 47 -7.56 -1.70 2.08
C PHE A 47 -6.45 -0.71 2.47
N TYR A 48 -5.61 -0.34 1.50
CA TYR A 48 -4.48 0.56 1.73
C TYR A 48 -4.91 2.02 1.80
N ASP A 49 -5.95 2.47 1.09
CA ASP A 49 -6.41 3.86 1.20
C ASP A 49 -6.87 4.17 2.63
N ARG A 50 -7.59 3.23 3.25
CA ARG A 50 -7.98 3.31 4.67
C ARG A 50 -6.79 3.22 5.63
N THR A 51 -5.84 2.33 5.36
CA THR A 51 -4.67 2.12 6.26
C THR A 51 -3.72 3.31 6.22
N LEU A 52 -3.53 3.90 5.05
CA LEU A 52 -2.59 4.98 4.78
C LEU A 52 -3.20 6.36 4.99
N GLN A 53 -4.46 6.45 5.39
CA GLN A 53 -5.13 7.72 5.61
C GLN A 53 -4.32 8.57 6.60
N ASN A 54 -3.98 9.80 6.19
CA ASN A 54 -3.17 10.75 6.95
C ASN A 54 -1.80 10.20 7.36
N TRP A 55 -1.16 9.33 6.55
CA TRP A 55 0.17 8.78 6.84
C TRP A 55 1.23 9.87 7.04
N GLN A 56 1.05 11.06 6.44
CA GLN A 56 1.94 12.20 6.63
C GLN A 56 2.01 12.67 8.10
N ASN A 57 1.00 12.33 8.91
CA ASN A 57 0.96 12.60 10.34
C ASN A 57 1.38 11.37 11.18
N LYS A 58 1.95 10.34 10.54
CA LYS A 58 2.39 9.08 11.17
C LYS A 58 3.91 8.94 11.06
N SER A 59 4.47 8.03 11.85
CA SER A 59 5.91 7.74 11.87
C SER A 59 6.39 6.87 10.70
N PHE A 60 5.48 6.13 10.06
CA PHE A 60 5.83 5.20 9.00
C PHE A 60 5.83 5.85 7.62
N LEU A 61 6.63 5.30 6.70
CA LEU A 61 6.65 5.69 5.29
C LEU A 61 5.98 4.61 4.42
N PRO A 62 4.92 4.93 3.66
CA PRO A 62 4.36 4.01 2.69
C PRO A 62 5.14 4.03 1.37
N VAL A 63 5.69 2.88 0.99
CA VAL A 63 6.55 2.75 -0.21
C VAL A 63 5.94 1.72 -1.16
N GLY A 64 5.78 2.11 -2.42
CA GLY A 64 5.32 1.21 -3.48
C GLY A 64 6.47 0.33 -3.97
N LEU A 65 6.21 -0.96 -4.17
CA LEU A 65 7.12 -1.86 -4.89
C LEU A 65 6.46 -2.21 -6.21
N ALA A 66 7.14 -1.91 -7.32
CA ALA A 66 6.56 -2.04 -8.65
C ALA A 66 7.57 -2.54 -9.68
N HIS A 67 7.07 -3.13 -10.75
CA HIS A 67 7.82 -3.29 -11.98
C HIS A 67 7.76 -2.02 -12.84
N GLN A 68 8.80 -1.75 -13.64
CA GLN A 68 8.80 -0.62 -14.57
C GLN A 68 7.58 -0.61 -15.50
N CYS A 69 7.09 -1.78 -15.93
CA CYS A 69 5.91 -1.90 -16.80
C CYS A 69 4.59 -1.45 -16.14
N GLN A 70 4.57 -1.26 -14.82
CA GLN A 70 3.40 -0.77 -14.09
C GLN A 70 3.33 0.76 -14.05
N GLN A 71 4.36 1.46 -14.54
CA GLN A 71 4.33 2.91 -14.64
C GLN A 71 3.44 3.35 -15.81
N VAL A 72 2.53 4.27 -15.53
CA VAL A 72 1.70 4.95 -16.53
C VAL A 72 1.92 6.45 -16.47
N GLU A 73 1.49 7.17 -17.51
CA GLU A 73 1.67 8.62 -17.58
C GLU A 73 0.88 9.36 -16.50
N LYS A 74 -0.39 8.97 -16.31
CA LYS A 74 -1.30 9.59 -15.35
C LYS A 74 -2.39 8.59 -14.95
N LEU A 75 -2.67 8.51 -13.66
CA LEU A 75 -3.84 7.81 -13.15
C LEU A 75 -5.01 8.77 -12.94
N PRO A 76 -6.27 8.31 -13.09
CA PRO A 76 -7.40 9.01 -12.49
C PRO A 76 -7.24 8.96 -10.97
N VAL A 77 -7.45 10.09 -10.31
CA VAL A 77 -7.29 10.24 -8.85
C VAL A 77 -8.59 10.80 -8.30
N GLU A 78 -9.11 10.13 -7.29
CA GLU A 78 -10.28 10.53 -6.53
C GLU A 78 -9.86 11.21 -5.21
N SER A 79 -10.78 11.95 -4.60
CA SER A 79 -10.50 12.73 -3.39
C SER A 79 -10.06 11.90 -2.17
N TRP A 80 -10.34 10.61 -2.16
CA TRP A 80 -9.97 9.67 -1.09
C TRP A 80 -8.70 8.87 -1.40
N ASP A 81 -8.14 9.01 -2.61
CA ASP A 81 -6.91 8.31 -2.96
C ASP A 81 -5.73 8.96 -2.23
N ILE A 82 -4.91 8.11 -1.60
CA ILE A 82 -3.78 8.57 -0.79
C ILE A 82 -2.49 8.25 -1.55
N PRO A 83 -1.73 9.25 -2.04
CA PRO A 83 -0.44 8.98 -2.69
C PRO A 83 0.55 8.38 -1.70
N LEU A 84 1.48 7.57 -2.21
CA LEU A 84 2.56 6.97 -1.43
C LEU A 84 3.67 7.99 -1.15
N TYR A 85 4.58 7.68 -0.23
CA TYR A 85 5.78 8.49 0.01
C TYR A 85 6.73 8.41 -1.20
N ASP A 86 6.95 7.18 -1.69
CA ASP A 86 7.80 6.92 -2.86
C ASP A 86 7.41 5.58 -3.52
N ILE A 87 7.90 5.34 -4.73
CA ILE A 87 7.75 4.08 -5.46
C ILE A 87 9.11 3.62 -5.96
N LEU A 88 9.54 2.47 -5.45
CA LEU A 88 10.72 1.78 -5.93
C LEU A 88 10.31 0.84 -7.07
N SER A 89 10.83 1.11 -8.27
CA SER A 89 10.57 0.30 -9.46
C SER A 89 11.84 -0.31 -10.04
N ALA A 90 11.70 -1.55 -10.51
CA ALA A 90 12.76 -2.33 -11.16
C ALA A 90 12.29 -2.98 -12.47
#